data_AF-A0A2D7BPD9-F1
#
_entry.id   AF-A0A2D7BPD9-F1
#
_cell.length_a   1.000
_cell.length_b   1.000
_cell.length_c   1.000
_cell.angle_alpha   90.00
_cell.angle_beta   90.00
_cell.angle_gamma   90.00
#
_symmetry.space_group_name_H-M   'P 1'
#
loop_
_entity.id
_entity.type
_entity.pdbx_description
1 polymer ?
#
loop_
_entity_poly.entity_id
_entity_poly.type
_entity_poly.pdbx_seq_one_letter_code
_entity_poly.pdbx_strand_id
1 'polypeptide(L)'
;MVLKSEESFKEYLKKLSDETIIRYYSDVEYSPFPILLIQEYTRRFEQKTKNQILKDLKYQTRLAKKKTQEIGQMAKKRKLIDDVTKQKSQEIVSQAKKKGFKITEKISDKRHVLGSKLKTTAKSKIQKTVKAGKSIKVSKKENLELLESLARLKDAGVITAKEFQEKKKKLLSTI
;
A
#
# COMPACT_ATOMS: atom_id res chain seq x y z
N MET A 1 6.96 -12.65 -18.14
CA MET A 1 7.72 -13.42 -17.15
C MET A 1 9.05 -12.70 -16.99
N VAL A 2 9.34 -12.05 -15.85
CA VAL A 2 10.63 -11.36 -15.67
C VAL A 2 11.62 -12.40 -15.16
N LEU A 3 12.69 -12.65 -15.92
CA LEU A 3 13.74 -13.56 -15.52
C LEU A 3 14.56 -12.91 -14.40
N LYS A 4 14.68 -13.58 -13.24
CA LYS A 4 15.45 -13.08 -12.08
C LYS A 4 16.90 -12.69 -12.43
N SER A 5 17.45 -13.32 -13.47
CA SER A 5 18.79 -13.03 -14.00
C SER A 5 18.89 -11.66 -14.68
N GLU A 6 17.87 -11.22 -15.41
CA GLU A 6 17.89 -9.91 -16.08
C GLU A 6 17.85 -8.75 -15.08
N GLU A 7 17.03 -8.85 -14.04
CA GLU A 7 16.97 -7.83 -12.99
C GLU A 7 18.29 -7.73 -12.23
N SER A 8 18.89 -8.88 -11.89
CA SER A 8 20.20 -8.94 -11.25
C SER A 8 21.29 -8.32 -12.13
N PHE A 9 21.26 -8.59 -13.44
CA PHE A 9 22.21 -8.02 -14.39
C PHE A 9 22.01 -6.51 -14.58
N LYS A 10 20.77 -6.01 -14.62
CA LYS A 10 20.47 -4.57 -14.64
C LYS A 10 21.00 -3.87 -13.38
N GLU A 11 20.84 -4.48 -12.21
CA GLU A 11 21.36 -3.91 -10.96
C GLU A 11 22.90 -3.90 -10.95
N TYR A 12 23.53 -4.96 -11.48
CA TYR A 12 24.97 -5.02 -11.67
C TYR A 12 25.47 -3.92 -12.60
N LEU A 13 24.88 -3.77 -13.79
CA LEU A 13 25.25 -2.73 -14.75
C LEU A 13 25.12 -1.32 -14.16
N LYS A 14 24.17 -1.06 -13.26
CA LYS A 14 24.03 0.23 -12.57
C LYS A 14 25.17 0.55 -11.59
N LYS A 15 25.80 -0.47 -11.01
CA LYS A 15 26.90 -0.31 -10.03
C LYS A 15 28.26 -0.08 -10.70
N LEU A 16 28.40 -0.44 -11.98
CA LEU A 16 29.66 -0.32 -12.71
C LEU A 16 30.03 1.13 -13.03
N SER A 17 31.35 1.37 -13.12
CA SER A 17 31.91 2.66 -13.54
C SER A 17 31.64 2.92 -15.03
N ASP A 18 31.64 4.20 -15.38
CA ASP A 18 31.39 4.66 -16.75
C ASP A 18 32.43 4.11 -17.74
N GLU A 19 33.71 4.08 -17.34
CA GLU A 19 34.80 3.48 -18.13
C GLU A 19 34.57 1.99 -18.43
N THR A 20 34.09 1.25 -17.44
CA THR A 20 33.82 -0.19 -17.59
C THR A 20 32.64 -0.42 -18.54
N ILE A 21 31.60 0.41 -18.45
CA ILE A 21 30.44 0.35 -19.34
C ILE A 21 30.83 0.65 -20.79
N ILE A 22 31.72 1.63 -21.01
CA ILE A 22 32.26 1.92 -22.36
C ILE A 22 33.00 0.71 -22.91
N ARG A 23 33.89 0.10 -22.12
CA ARG A 23 34.65 -1.08 -22.55
C ARG A 23 33.74 -2.26 -22.89
N TYR A 24 32.75 -2.54 -22.05
CA TYR A 24 31.80 -3.62 -22.34
C TYR A 24 30.90 -3.33 -23.54
N TYR A 25 30.64 -2.06 -23.84
CA TYR A 25 29.91 -1.67 -25.04
C TYR A 25 30.75 -1.89 -26.31
N SER A 26 32.07 -1.62 -26.24
CA SER A 26 32.99 -1.96 -27.34
C SER A 26 32.99 -3.45 -27.68
N ASP A 27 32.86 -4.30 -26.65
CA ASP A 27 32.83 -5.76 -26.78
C ASP A 27 31.40 -6.35 -26.67
N VAL A 28 30.37 -5.57 -27.02
CA VAL A 28 28.96 -5.93 -26.75
C VAL A 28 28.52 -7.22 -27.45
N GLU A 29 29.15 -7.55 -28.57
CA GLU A 29 28.90 -8.77 -29.35
C GLU A 29 29.16 -10.05 -28.54
N TYR A 30 30.04 -9.98 -27.54
CA TYR A 30 30.40 -11.10 -26.66
C TYR A 30 29.59 -11.14 -25.36
N SER A 31 28.69 -10.18 -25.15
CA SER A 31 27.87 -10.11 -23.95
C SER A 31 26.69 -11.09 -24.04
N PRO A 32 26.36 -11.83 -22.97
CA PRO A 32 25.16 -12.66 -22.92
C PRO A 32 23.86 -11.82 -22.90
N PHE A 33 23.93 -10.53 -22.54
CA PHE A 33 22.80 -9.61 -22.50
C PHE A 33 23.12 -8.29 -23.23
N PRO A 34 23.32 -8.32 -24.56
CA PRO A 34 23.79 -7.17 -25.32
C PRO A 34 22.78 -6.02 -25.30
N ILE A 35 21.48 -6.33 -25.39
CA ILE A 35 20.40 -5.33 -25.38
C ILE A 35 20.39 -4.51 -24.08
N LEU A 36 20.57 -5.17 -22.93
CA LEU A 36 20.58 -4.50 -21.63
C LEU A 36 21.80 -3.58 -21.48
N LEU A 37 22.93 -4.00 -22.04
CA LEU A 37 24.17 -3.24 -22.03
C LEU A 37 24.08 -2.00 -22.92
N ILE A 38 23.52 -2.15 -24.13
CA ILE A 38 23.23 -1.04 -25.05
C ILE A 38 22.29 -0.04 -24.38
N GLN A 39 21.21 -0.50 -23.76
CA GLN A 39 20.26 0.37 -23.07
C GLN A 39 20.91 1.17 -21.93
N GLU A 40 21.74 0.53 -21.10
CA GLU A 40 22.44 1.21 -20.01
C GLU A 40 23.53 2.17 -20.53
N TYR A 41 24.25 1.81 -21.59
CA TYR A 41 25.21 2.68 -22.25
C TYR A 41 24.51 3.91 -22.84
N THR A 42 23.45 3.72 -23.63
CA THR A 42 22.66 4.82 -24.18
C THR A 42 22.11 5.69 -23.06
N ARG A 43 21.55 5.12 -21.98
CA ARG A 43 21.04 5.91 -20.84
C ARG A 43 22.10 6.81 -20.20
N ARG A 44 23.36 6.35 -20.10
CA ARG A 44 24.46 7.10 -19.46
C ARG A 44 25.10 8.12 -20.39
N PHE A 45 25.28 7.74 -21.66
CA PHE A 45 26.07 8.50 -22.63
C PHE A 45 25.22 9.10 -23.77
N GLU A 46 23.89 9.06 -23.67
CA GLU A 46 23.02 9.75 -24.63
C GLU A 46 23.46 11.20 -24.71
N GLN A 47 23.79 11.63 -25.93
CA GLN A 47 24.11 13.02 -26.17
C GLN A 47 22.84 13.82 -25.91
N LYS A 48 22.81 14.52 -24.76
CA LYS A 48 21.76 15.48 -24.47
C LYS A 48 21.63 16.43 -25.67
N THR A 49 20.40 16.67 -26.11
CA THR A 49 20.17 17.63 -27.19
C THR A 49 20.75 19.00 -26.79
N LYS A 50 21.22 19.80 -27.75
CA LYS A 50 21.78 21.15 -27.49
C LYS A 50 20.86 22.00 -26.60
N ASN A 51 19.54 21.85 -26.75
CA ASN A 51 18.53 22.52 -25.94
C ASN A 51 18.51 22.05 -24.48
N GLN A 52 18.63 20.74 -24.23
CA GLN A 52 18.73 20.18 -22.88
C GLN A 52 20.03 20.63 -22.20
N ILE A 53 21.15 20.59 -22.91
CA ILE A 53 22.44 21.09 -22.41
C ILE A 53 22.32 22.57 -22.02
N LEU A 54 21.75 23.40 -22.89
CA LEU A 54 21.56 24.82 -22.63
C LEU A 54 20.63 25.07 -21.43
N LYS A 55 19.57 24.27 -21.28
CA LYS A 55 18.63 24.36 -20.15
C LYS A 55 19.32 24.01 -18.83
N ASP A 56 20.08 22.90 -18.82
CA ASP A 56 20.84 22.47 -17.66
C ASP A 56 21.90 23.49 -17.30
N LEU A 57 22.65 24.00 -18.29
CA LEU A 57 23.65 25.05 -18.07
C LEU A 57 23.03 26.32 -17.49
N LYS A 58 21.93 26.82 -18.06
CA LYS A 58 21.20 27.97 -17.52
C LYS A 58 20.74 27.72 -16.08
N TYR A 59 20.25 26.52 -15.79
CA TYR A 59 19.83 26.13 -14.45
C TYR A 59 21.00 26.14 -13.46
N GLN A 60 22.13 25.52 -13.82
CA GLN A 60 23.33 25.49 -12.99
C GLN A 60 23.92 26.88 -12.78
N THR A 61 24.01 27.70 -13.84
CA THR A 61 24.44 29.11 -13.75
C THR A 61 23.56 29.90 -12.78
N ARG A 62 22.24 29.71 -12.84
CA ARG A 62 21.31 30.35 -11.90
C ARG A 62 21.54 29.89 -10.45
N LEU A 63 21.75 28.59 -10.23
CA LEU A 63 22.06 28.06 -8.90
C LEU A 63 23.38 28.59 -8.36
N ALA A 64 24.43 28.61 -9.18
CA ALA A 64 25.73 29.16 -8.83
C ALA A 64 25.61 30.65 -8.44
N LYS A 65 24.93 31.45 -9.26
CA LYS A 65 24.66 32.87 -8.97
C LYS A 65 23.93 33.04 -7.63
N LYS A 66 22.92 32.22 -7.36
CA LYS A 66 22.18 32.25 -6.09
C LYS A 66 23.07 31.90 -4.90
N LYS A 67 23.87 30.85 -5.00
CA LYS A 67 24.84 30.45 -3.94
C LYS A 67 25.86 31.56 -3.68
N THR A 68 26.44 32.15 -4.73
CA THR A 68 27.38 33.26 -4.61
C THR A 68 26.75 34.47 -3.94
N GLN A 69 25.49 34.79 -4.26
CA GLN A 69 24.76 35.86 -3.60
C GLN A 69 24.53 35.56 -2.12
N GLU A 70 24.10 34.34 -1.77
CA GLU A 70 23.92 33.92 -0.37
C GLU A 70 25.22 34.01 0.42
N ILE A 71 26.34 33.53 -0.14
CA ILE A 71 27.67 33.66 0.45
C ILE A 71 28.05 35.13 0.62
N GLY A 72 27.83 35.97 -0.39
CA GLY A 72 28.08 37.41 -0.32
C GLY A 72 27.27 38.10 0.78
N GLN A 73 25.99 37.74 0.96
CA GLN A 73 25.17 38.28 2.04
C GLN A 73 25.63 37.79 3.42
N MET A 74 26.09 36.55 3.52
CA MET A 74 26.67 36.00 4.74
C MET A 74 27.95 36.73 5.14
N ALA A 75 28.84 36.97 4.16
CA ALA A 75 30.07 37.73 4.34
C ALA A 75 29.79 39.17 4.78
N LYS A 76 28.84 39.87 4.14
CA LYS A 76 28.41 41.22 4.55
C LYS A 76 27.92 41.27 6.00
N LYS A 77 27.20 40.23 6.44
CA LYS A 77 26.69 40.10 7.82
C LYS A 77 27.73 39.53 8.80
N ARG A 78 28.95 39.23 8.35
CA ARG A 78 30.02 38.59 9.15
C ARG A 78 29.54 37.33 9.89
N LYS A 79 28.60 36.59 9.30
CA LYS A 79 28.07 35.36 9.91
C LYS A 79 29.05 34.22 9.73
N LEU A 80 29.31 33.46 10.79
CA LEU A 80 30.04 32.21 10.70
C LEU A 80 29.19 31.17 9.97
N ILE A 81 29.87 30.31 9.19
CA ILE A 81 29.22 29.22 8.44
C ILE A 81 28.52 28.25 9.40
N ASP A 82 29.12 28.03 10.57
CA ASP A 82 28.59 27.13 11.59
C ASP A 82 27.24 27.61 12.15
N ASP A 83 27.12 28.91 12.46
CA ASP A 83 25.86 29.51 12.94
C ASP A 83 24.73 29.36 11.91
N VAL A 84 25.03 29.58 10.63
CA VAL A 84 24.06 29.43 9.54
C VAL A 84 23.64 27.96 9.39
N THR A 85 24.60 27.04 9.54
CA THR A 85 24.34 25.59 9.46
C THR A 85 23.47 25.14 10.63
N LYS A 86 23.77 25.58 11.85
CA LYS A 86 22.98 25.32 13.05
C LYS A 86 21.57 25.88 12.93
N GLN A 87 21.41 27.11 12.44
CA GLN A 87 20.11 27.73 12.19
C GLN A 87 19.29 26.93 11.17
N LYS A 88 19.87 26.57 10.02
CA LYS A 88 19.19 25.76 8.99
C LYS A 88 18.77 24.39 9.53
N SER A 89 19.64 23.73 10.30
CA SER A 89 19.32 22.45 10.95
C SER A 89 18.13 22.58 11.90
N GLN A 90 18.11 23.63 12.74
CA GLN A 90 16.97 23.90 13.62
C GLN A 90 15.69 24.18 12.84
N GLU A 91 15.76 24.95 11.76
CA GLU A 91 14.62 25.21 10.88
C GLU A 91 14.06 23.91 10.27
N ILE A 92 14.93 23.01 9.77
CA ILE A 92 14.53 21.70 9.25
C ILE A 92 13.82 20.88 10.33
N VAL A 93 14.40 20.80 11.54
CA VAL A 93 13.78 20.09 12.67
C VAL A 93 12.41 20.70 13.01
N SER A 94 12.30 22.03 13.03
CA SER A 94 11.04 22.71 13.33
C SER A 94 9.96 22.42 12.28
N GLN A 95 10.32 22.39 11.00
CA GLN A 95 9.41 22.05 9.91
C GLN A 95 8.97 20.59 9.98
N ALA A 96 9.90 19.68 10.28
CA ALA A 96 9.59 18.26 10.48
C ALA A 96 8.61 18.06 11.64
N LYS A 97 8.83 18.73 12.78
CA LYS A 97 7.89 18.72 13.92
C LYS A 97 6.50 19.22 13.50
N LYS A 98 6.42 20.38 12.84
CA LYS A 98 5.14 20.94 12.35
C LYS A 98 4.40 19.99 11.40
N LYS A 99 5.12 19.33 10.48
CA LYS A 99 4.54 18.31 9.59
C LYS A 99 4.06 17.08 10.38
N GLY A 100 4.86 16.63 11.35
CA GLY A 100 4.49 15.54 12.27
C GLY A 100 3.19 15.83 13.00
N PHE A 101 3.07 17.00 13.64
CA PHE A 101 1.82 17.42 14.31
C PHE A 101 0.60 17.39 13.39
N LYS A 102 0.72 17.95 12.17
CA LYS A 102 -0.36 17.93 11.17
C LYS A 102 -0.78 16.51 10.76
N ILE A 103 0.18 15.58 10.71
CA ILE A 103 -0.11 14.17 10.41
C ILE A 103 -0.83 13.52 11.59
N THR A 104 -0.35 13.74 12.82
CA THR A 104 -0.96 13.20 14.04
C THR A 104 -2.40 13.69 14.22
N GLU A 105 -2.66 14.98 13.96
CA GLU A 105 -4.00 15.57 14.01
C GLU A 105 -4.95 14.85 13.02
N LYS A 106 -4.55 14.71 11.76
CA LYS A 106 -5.32 13.97 10.75
C LYS A 106 -5.57 12.50 11.11
N ILE A 107 -4.60 11.84 11.76
CA ILE A 107 -4.75 10.46 12.23
C ILE A 107 -5.77 10.40 13.36
N SER A 108 -5.72 11.36 14.30
CA SER A 108 -6.67 11.47 15.41
C SER A 108 -8.11 11.63 14.91
N ASP A 109 -8.33 12.55 13.97
CA ASP A 109 -9.65 12.78 13.38
C ASP A 109 -10.21 11.51 12.71
N LYS A 110 -9.36 10.85 11.90
CA LYS A 110 -9.73 9.57 11.26
C LYS A 110 -10.03 8.49 12.28
N ARG A 111 -9.23 8.40 13.35
CA ARG A 111 -9.45 7.43 14.45
C ARG A 111 -10.80 7.69 15.13
N HIS A 112 -11.17 8.94 15.38
CA HIS A 112 -12.46 9.30 15.96
C HIS A 112 -13.63 8.89 15.05
N VAL A 113 -13.54 9.18 13.75
CA VAL A 113 -14.57 8.81 12.76
C VAL A 113 -14.71 7.30 12.63
N LEU A 114 -13.60 6.56 12.60
CA LEU A 114 -13.63 5.09 12.54
C LEU A 114 -14.21 4.50 13.83
N GLY A 115 -13.82 5.03 14.99
CA GLY A 115 -14.33 4.60 16.29
C GLY A 115 -15.83 4.81 16.45
N SER A 116 -16.37 5.93 15.97
CA SER A 116 -17.81 6.19 16.00
C SER A 116 -18.58 5.23 15.08
N LYS A 117 -18.09 4.98 13.85
CA LYS A 117 -18.66 3.99 12.92
C LYS A 117 -18.63 2.57 13.51
N LEU A 118 -17.52 2.16 14.10
CA LEU A 118 -17.41 0.85 14.77
C LEU A 118 -18.45 0.70 15.89
N LYS A 119 -18.62 1.73 16.73
CA LYS A 119 -19.63 1.73 17.81
C LYS A 119 -21.06 1.62 17.26
N THR A 120 -21.40 2.35 16.20
CA THR A 120 -22.76 2.29 15.60
C THR A 120 -23.01 0.96 14.89
N THR A 121 -22.03 0.43 14.16
CA THR A 121 -22.12 -0.90 13.54
C THR A 121 -22.26 -2.00 14.59
N ALA A 122 -21.49 -1.96 15.68
CA ALA A 122 -21.61 -2.92 16.78
C ALA A 122 -23.01 -2.86 17.43
N LYS A 123 -23.50 -1.67 17.77
CA LYS A 123 -24.85 -1.47 18.34
C LYS A 123 -25.94 -2.00 17.42
N SER A 124 -25.88 -1.67 16.12
CA SER A 124 -26.89 -2.13 15.15
C SER A 124 -26.86 -3.65 14.95
N LYS A 125 -25.68 -4.29 14.97
CA LYS A 125 -25.56 -5.75 14.90
C LYS A 125 -26.16 -6.42 16.13
N ILE A 126 -25.88 -5.91 17.33
CA ILE A 126 -26.47 -6.39 18.58
C ILE A 126 -28.00 -6.22 18.57
N GLN A 127 -28.51 -5.08 18.11
CA GLN A 127 -29.95 -4.88 18.00
C GLN A 127 -30.60 -5.85 17.02
N LYS A 128 -29.96 -6.16 15.89
CA LYS A 128 -30.44 -7.15 14.93
C LYS A 128 -30.48 -8.56 15.54
N THR A 129 -29.44 -8.97 16.26
CA THR A 129 -29.42 -10.30 16.92
C THR A 129 -30.46 -10.39 18.02
N VAL A 130 -30.64 -9.34 18.83
CA VAL A 130 -31.68 -9.31 19.87
C VAL A 130 -33.09 -9.34 19.26
N LYS A 131 -33.33 -8.58 18.17
CA LYS A 131 -34.62 -8.63 17.46
C LYS A 131 -34.90 -10.01 16.87
N ALA A 132 -33.90 -10.64 16.25
CA ALA A 132 -34.02 -11.99 15.72
C ALA A 132 -34.36 -13.00 16.82
N GLY A 133 -33.69 -12.92 17.98
CA GLY A 133 -33.99 -13.76 19.15
C GLY A 133 -35.41 -13.54 19.70
N LYS A 134 -35.88 -12.30 19.76
CA LYS A 134 -37.27 -11.98 20.18
C LYS A 134 -38.33 -12.47 19.18
N SER A 135 -38.00 -12.59 17.90
CA SER A 135 -38.91 -13.09 16.86
C SER A 135 -38.94 -14.62 16.73
N ILE A 136 -38.14 -15.36 17.52
CA ILE A 136 -38.23 -16.82 17.58
C ILE A 136 -39.58 -17.18 18.21
N LYS A 137 -40.54 -17.57 17.38
CA LYS A 137 -41.78 -18.17 17.84
C LYS A 137 -41.45 -19.56 18.38
N VAL A 138 -41.81 -19.83 19.64
CA VAL A 138 -41.70 -21.16 20.22
C VAL A 138 -42.67 -22.08 19.47
N SER A 139 -42.17 -23.13 18.82
CA SER A 139 -43.00 -24.12 18.15
C SER A 139 -43.95 -24.77 19.17
N LYS A 140 -45.23 -24.90 18.83
CA LYS A 140 -46.20 -25.61 19.68
C LYS A 140 -45.67 -27.02 20.01
N LYS A 141 -45.86 -27.48 21.25
CA LYS A 141 -45.38 -28.78 21.75
C LYS A 141 -45.78 -29.95 20.82
N GLU A 142 -46.99 -29.88 20.28
CA GLU A 142 -47.54 -30.83 19.29
C GLU A 142 -46.64 -30.99 18.06
N ASN A 143 -46.04 -29.91 17.55
CA ASN A 143 -45.17 -29.96 16.38
C ASN A 143 -43.82 -30.64 16.68
N LEU A 144 -43.36 -30.59 17.93
CA LEU A 144 -42.16 -31.30 18.37
C LEU A 144 -42.42 -32.81 18.51
N GLU A 145 -43.59 -33.18 19.05
CA GLU A 145 -44.03 -34.58 19.15
C GLU A 145 -44.22 -35.23 17.76
N LEU A 146 -44.74 -34.47 16.79
CA LEU A 146 -44.82 -34.90 15.38
C LEU A 146 -43.43 -35.11 14.75
N LEU A 147 -42.45 -34.27 15.09
CA LEU A 147 -41.08 -34.44 14.59
C LEU A 147 -40.40 -35.67 15.20
N GLU A 148 -40.65 -35.93 16.49
CA GLU A 148 -40.13 -37.09 17.21
C GLU A 148 -40.72 -38.40 16.67
N SER A 149 -42.04 -38.45 16.45
CA SER A 149 -42.70 -39.61 15.85
C SER A 149 -42.20 -39.90 14.43
N LEU A 150 -41.94 -38.87 13.61
CA LEU A 150 -41.30 -39.05 12.30
C LEU A 150 -39.88 -39.62 12.38
N ALA A 151 -39.10 -39.22 13.38
CA ALA A 151 -37.77 -39.78 13.60
C ALA A 151 -37.85 -41.27 13.98
N ARG A 152 -38.76 -41.62 14.90
CA ARG A 152 -39.01 -43.02 15.29
C ARG A 152 -39.42 -43.91 14.11
N LEU A 153 -40.26 -43.39 13.19
CA LEU A 153 -40.67 -44.13 11.99
C LEU A 153 -39.52 -44.38 11.01
N LYS A 154 -38.58 -43.44 10.89
CA LYS A 154 -37.38 -43.62 10.08
C LYS A 154 -36.45 -44.65 10.72
N ASP A 155 -36.23 -44.56 12.03
CA ASP A 155 -35.34 -45.48 12.74
C ASP A 155 -35.90 -46.90 12.81
N ALA A 156 -37.23 -47.05 12.82
CA ALA A 156 -37.93 -48.33 12.67
C ALA A 156 -37.93 -48.87 11.22
N GLY A 157 -37.33 -48.15 10.25
CA GLY A 157 -37.23 -48.58 8.85
C GLY A 157 -38.54 -48.54 8.06
N VAL A 158 -39.60 -47.94 8.61
CA VAL A 158 -40.94 -47.86 7.99
C VAL A 158 -40.97 -46.82 6.86
N ILE A 159 -40.10 -45.81 6.91
CA ILE A 159 -39.94 -44.80 5.86
C ILE A 159 -38.49 -44.71 5.42
N THR A 160 -38.27 -44.38 4.14
CA THR A 160 -36.93 -44.16 3.61
C THR A 160 -36.36 -42.81 4.04
N ALA A 161 -35.03 -42.68 4.03
CA ALA A 161 -34.35 -41.45 4.41
C ALA A 161 -34.74 -40.24 3.53
N LYS A 162 -35.09 -40.47 2.26
CA LYS A 162 -35.56 -39.43 1.34
C LYS A 162 -36.95 -38.93 1.75
N GLU A 163 -37.88 -39.83 2.02
CA GLU A 163 -39.25 -39.50 2.46
C GLU A 163 -39.26 -38.79 3.81
N PHE A 164 -38.37 -39.19 4.74
CA PHE A 164 -38.20 -38.48 6.01
C PHE A 164 -37.79 -37.02 5.81
N GLN A 165 -36.81 -36.75 4.93
CA GLN A 165 -36.33 -35.38 4.69
C GLN A 165 -37.40 -34.50 4.04
N GLU A 166 -38.15 -35.04 3.07
CA GLU A 166 -39.25 -34.31 2.44
C GLU A 166 -40.37 -33.97 3.44
N LYS A 167 -40.78 -34.94 4.27
CA LYS A 167 -41.83 -34.73 5.29
C LYS A 167 -41.36 -33.78 6.40
N LYS A 168 -40.10 -33.90 6.84
CA LYS A 168 -39.48 -32.98 7.81
C LYS A 168 -39.45 -31.55 7.29
N LYS A 169 -39.03 -31.35 6.03
CA LYS A 169 -38.98 -30.02 5.40
C LYS A 169 -40.37 -29.40 5.29
N LYS A 170 -41.40 -30.21 4.96
CA LYS A 170 -42.79 -29.77 4.88
C LYS A 170 -43.33 -29.33 6.26
N LEU A 171 -43.10 -30.10 7.32
CA LEU A 171 -43.50 -29.73 8.67
C LEU A 171 -42.80 -28.48 9.18
N LEU A 172 -41.48 -28.36 8.98
CA LEU A 172 -40.72 -27.18 9.37
C LEU A 172 -41.14 -25.91 8.60
N SER A 173 -41.75 -26.04 7.43
CA SER A 173 -42.29 -24.89 6.69
C SER A 173 -43.64 -24.39 7.21
N THR A 174 -44.33 -25.19 8.04
CA THR A 174 -45.64 -24.87 8.62
C THR A 174 -45.55 -24.29 10.04
N ILE A 175 -44.38 -24.41 10.67
CA ILE A 175 -44.04 -23.93 12.03
C ILE A 175 -43.50 -22.49 11.96
#